data_AF-A0A8J2X8J6-F1
#
_entry.id   AF-A0A8J2X8J6-F1
#
_cell.length_a   1.000
_cell.length_b   1.000
_cell.length_c   1.000
_cell.angle_alpha   90.00
_cell.angle_beta   90.00
_cell.angle_gamma   90.00
#
_symmetry.space_group_name_H-M   'P 1'
#
loop_
_entity.id
_entity.type
_entity.pdbx_description
1 polymer ?
#
loop_
_entity_poly.entity_id
_entity_poly.type
_entity_poly.pdbx_seq_one_letter_code
_entity_poly.pdbx_strand_id
1 'polypeptide(L)'
;MTHQIADQELPFTLKDSVSAQTVTEKIAYINNGLEIYFDGYGNYSCEPTSGSTVLIEVFEHSLRVIVWGDILQEDPTHIIELDRAREVLRGDTTNESN
;
A
#
# COMPACT_ATOMS: atom_id res chain seq x y z
N MET A 1 -1.92 -23.10 -14.50
CA MET A 1 -0.50 -22.79 -14.36
C MET A 1 -0.38 -21.80 -13.23
N THR A 2 0.07 -22.25 -12.06
CA THR A 2 0.15 -21.45 -10.84
C THR A 2 1.47 -20.70 -10.90
N HIS A 3 1.43 -19.41 -11.23
CA HIS A 3 2.60 -18.54 -11.05
C HIS A 3 2.75 -18.32 -9.54
N GLN A 4 3.43 -19.25 -8.89
CA GLN A 4 3.97 -19.03 -7.56
C GLN A 4 5.11 -18.03 -7.73
N ILE A 5 4.79 -16.74 -7.66
CA ILE A 5 5.80 -15.72 -7.41
C ILE A 5 6.28 -16.04 -5.99
N ALA A 6 7.50 -16.56 -5.88
CA ALA A 6 8.13 -16.75 -4.57
C ALA A 6 8.00 -15.45 -3.78
N ASP A 7 7.67 -15.53 -2.50
CA ASP A 7 7.58 -14.40 -1.56
C ASP A 7 8.85 -13.56 -1.65
N GLN A 8 8.88 -12.61 -2.59
CA GLN A 8 10.03 -11.77 -2.85
C GLN A 8 9.90 -10.57 -1.94
N GLU A 9 10.75 -10.55 -0.93
CA GLU A 9 10.92 -9.38 -0.08
C GLU A 9 11.99 -8.47 -0.70
N LEU A 10 11.61 -7.22 -0.98
CA LEU A 10 12.52 -6.19 -1.43
C LEU A 10 12.79 -5.22 -0.27
N PRO A 11 13.98 -5.24 0.34
CA PRO A 11 14.30 -4.31 1.40
C PRO A 11 14.56 -2.89 0.85
N PHE A 12 14.17 -1.87 1.60
CA PHE A 12 14.43 -0.47 1.30
C PHE A 12 14.68 0.33 2.59
N THR A 13 15.12 1.58 2.44
CA THR A 13 15.32 2.48 3.58
C THR A 13 14.77 3.84 3.25
N LEU A 14 13.87 4.35 4.09
CA LEU A 14 13.44 5.73 4.06
C LEU A 14 14.36 6.55 4.95
N LYS A 15 14.77 7.72 4.45
CA LYS A 15 15.57 8.68 5.20
C LYS A 15 14.71 9.90 5.42
N ASP A 16 14.65 10.35 6.67
CA ASP A 16 14.10 11.66 6.99
C ASP A 16 14.95 12.73 6.28
N SER A 17 14.29 13.70 5.66
CA SER A 17 14.96 14.79 4.93
C SER A 17 15.46 15.91 5.84
N VAL A 18 15.00 15.94 7.09
CA VAL A 18 15.26 16.95 8.11
C VAL A 18 16.11 16.39 9.25
N SER A 19 15.92 15.12 9.62
CA SER A 19 16.65 14.47 10.70
C SER A 19 17.58 13.36 10.22
N ALA A 20 18.45 12.86 11.11
CA ALA A 20 19.28 11.68 10.83
C ALA A 20 18.50 10.35 11.00
N GLN A 21 17.18 10.41 11.23
CA GLN A 21 16.36 9.23 11.40
C GLN A 21 16.20 8.47 10.09
N THR A 22 16.30 7.14 10.18
CA THR A 22 16.07 6.22 9.07
C THR A 22 15.13 5.13 9.49
N VAL A 23 14.33 4.67 8.54
CA VAL A 23 13.28 3.67 8.72
C VAL A 23 13.58 2.57 7.69
N THR A 24 13.93 1.37 8.15
CA THR A 24 14.42 0.26 7.31
C THR A 24 13.33 -0.77 7.13
N GLU A 25 13.03 -1.12 5.89
CA GLU A 25 11.74 -1.70 5.54
C GLU A 25 11.78 -2.74 4.45
N LYS A 26 10.64 -3.39 4.21
CA LYS A 26 10.47 -4.37 3.15
C LYS A 26 9.14 -4.22 2.42
N ILE A 27 9.18 -4.54 1.14
CA ILE A 27 8.02 -4.73 0.27
C ILE A 27 7.89 -6.23 0.01
N ALA A 28 6.71 -6.81 0.19
CA ALA A 28 6.44 -8.20 -0.17
C ALA A 28 5.40 -8.28 -1.29
N TYR A 29 5.64 -9.15 -2.26
CA TYR A 29 4.65 -9.49 -3.27
C TYR A 29 3.70 -10.56 -2.75
N ILE A 30 2.40 -10.34 -2.88
CA ILE A 30 1.36 -11.32 -2.59
C ILE A 30 0.55 -11.60 -3.86
N ASN A 31 -0.29 -12.63 -3.84
CA ASN A 31 -0.98 -13.12 -5.04
C ASN A 31 -1.78 -12.05 -5.82
N ASN A 32 -2.42 -11.11 -5.11
CA ASN A 32 -3.28 -10.08 -5.69
C ASN A 32 -2.78 -8.66 -5.44
N GLY A 33 -1.54 -8.49 -4.97
CA GLY A 33 -1.09 -7.19 -4.49
C GLY A 33 0.34 -7.13 -4.00
N LEU A 34 0.61 -6.05 -3.28
CA LEU A 34 1.90 -5.69 -2.74
C LEU A 34 1.69 -5.09 -1.36
N GLU A 35 2.41 -5.65 -0.39
CA GLU A 35 2.38 -5.21 0.99
C GLU A 35 3.66 -4.46 1.34
N ILE A 36 3.52 -3.39 2.11
CA ILE A 36 4.63 -2.60 2.62
C ILE A 36 4.64 -2.72 4.14
N TYR A 37 5.77 -3.16 4.66
CA TYR A 37 6.00 -3.39 6.07
C TYR A 37 6.85 -2.26 6.63
N PHE A 38 6.54 -1.88 7.88
CA PHE A 38 7.30 -0.92 8.62
C PHE A 38 7.89 -1.51 9.93
N ASP A 39 9.20 -1.50 10.15
CA ASP A 39 9.89 -2.06 11.32
C ASP A 39 9.43 -1.29 12.58
N GLY A 40 8.85 -2.02 13.53
CA GLY A 40 8.22 -1.43 14.71
C GLY A 40 6.80 -0.91 14.50
N TYR A 41 6.24 -1.08 13.30
CA TYR A 41 4.85 -0.81 12.97
C TYR A 41 4.13 -2.11 12.60
N GLY A 42 2.80 -2.06 12.58
CA GLY A 42 1.96 -3.19 12.24
C GLY A 42 0.50 -2.80 12.16
N ASN A 43 -0.35 -3.81 12.03
CA ASN A 43 -1.80 -3.68 12.15
C ASN A 43 -2.27 -4.43 13.40
N TYR A 44 -3.50 -4.18 13.83
CA TYR A 44 -4.08 -4.79 15.03
C TYR A 44 -4.13 -6.33 14.98
N SER A 45 -4.38 -6.88 13.79
CA SER A 45 -4.75 -8.29 13.59
C SER A 45 -3.56 -9.23 13.43
N CYS A 46 -2.36 -8.70 13.32
CA CYS A 46 -1.15 -9.48 13.10
C CYS A 46 -0.24 -9.51 14.33
N GLU A 47 0.56 -10.57 14.43
CA GLU A 47 1.68 -10.61 15.37
C GLU A 47 2.62 -9.42 15.15
N PRO A 48 3.31 -8.94 16.20
CA PRO A 48 4.32 -7.90 16.07
C PRO A 48 5.28 -8.18 14.91
N THR A 49 5.64 -7.14 14.16
CA THR A 49 6.52 -7.18 12.97
C THR A 49 6.02 -8.02 11.78
N SER A 50 4.80 -8.55 11.85
CA SER A 50 4.20 -9.38 10.79
C SER A 50 3.02 -8.71 10.10
N GLY A 51 2.59 -7.53 10.57
CA GLY A 51 1.53 -6.75 9.96
C GLY A 51 2.08 -5.72 8.97
N SER A 52 1.58 -5.72 7.74
CA SER A 52 1.80 -4.60 6.81
C SER A 52 0.94 -3.41 7.20
N THR A 53 1.46 -2.20 7.07
CA THR A 53 0.68 -0.98 7.30
C THR A 53 0.04 -0.45 6.02
N VAL A 54 0.55 -0.85 4.86
CA VAL A 54 0.01 -0.47 3.54
C VAL A 54 -0.10 -1.70 2.66
N LEU A 55 -1.26 -1.87 2.03
CA LEU A 55 -1.52 -2.86 1.00
C LEU A 55 -1.99 -2.17 -0.27
N ILE A 56 -1.37 -2.50 -1.40
CA ILE A 56 -1.85 -2.14 -2.74
C ILE A 56 -2.34 -3.41 -3.40
N GLU A 57 -3.61 -3.49 -3.75
CA GLU A 57 -4.17 -4.72 -4.32
C GLU A 57 -5.16 -4.46 -5.45
N VAL A 58 -5.37 -5.52 -6.24
CA VAL A 58 -6.50 -5.61 -7.17
C VAL A 58 -7.57 -6.47 -6.51
N PHE A 59 -8.71 -5.86 -6.20
CA PHE A 59 -9.86 -6.53 -5.61
C PHE A 59 -11.13 -6.12 -6.36
N GLU A 60 -11.95 -7.10 -6.74
CA GLU A 60 -13.20 -6.89 -7.49
C GLU A 60 -13.05 -5.99 -8.75
N HIS A 61 -11.95 -6.15 -9.50
CA HIS A 61 -11.60 -5.37 -10.70
C HIS A 61 -11.22 -3.89 -10.46
N SER A 62 -11.07 -3.48 -9.20
CA SER A 62 -10.56 -2.16 -8.84
C SER A 62 -9.16 -2.26 -8.26
N LEU A 63 -8.32 -1.28 -8.60
CA LEU A 63 -7.01 -1.08 -7.97
C LEU A 63 -7.21 -0.18 -6.76
N ARG A 64 -6.82 -0.63 -5.57
CA ARG A 64 -6.98 0.12 -4.33
C ARG A 64 -5.73 0.14 -3.47
N VAL A 65 -5.66 1.15 -2.61
CA VAL A 65 -4.66 1.27 -1.54
C VAL A 65 -5.38 1.23 -0.20
N ILE A 66 -4.96 0.31 0.66
CA ILE A 66 -5.45 0.14 2.01
C ILE A 66 -4.36 0.56 2.97
N VAL A 67 -4.72 1.35 3.99
CA VAL A 67 -3.79 1.86 4.99
C VAL A 67 -4.32 1.57 6.40
N TRP A 68 -3.46 0.97 7.23
CA TRP A 68 -3.64 0.85 8.67
C TRP A 68 -2.76 1.90 9.36
N GLY A 69 -3.34 3.07 9.61
CA GLY A 69 -2.65 4.19 10.26
C GLY A 69 -2.71 4.18 11.79
N ASP A 70 -3.53 3.32 12.39
CA ASP A 70 -3.68 3.18 13.85
C ASP A 70 -3.68 1.70 14.21
N ILE A 71 -2.69 1.27 15.00
CA ILE A 71 -2.53 -0.13 15.43
C ILE A 71 -3.61 -0.55 16.43
N LEU A 72 -4.30 0.38 17.08
CA LEU A 72 -5.37 0.09 18.04
C LEU A 72 -6.71 -0.16 17.35
N GLN A 73 -6.81 0.08 16.05
CA GLN A 73 -8.01 -0.13 15.25
C GLN A 73 -7.87 -1.40 14.40
N GLU A 74 -8.84 -2.31 14.54
CA GLU A 74 -8.87 -3.56 13.76
C GLU A 74 -9.08 -3.30 12.26
N ASP A 75 -10.06 -2.45 11.95
CA ASP A 75 -10.37 -2.08 10.57
C ASP A 75 -9.35 -1.09 9.98
N PRO A 76 -9.08 -1.14 8.66
CA PRO A 76 -8.25 -0.16 7.99
C PRO A 76 -8.71 1.28 8.27
N THR A 77 -7.76 2.19 8.47
CA THR A 77 -8.11 3.60 8.67
C THR A 77 -8.53 4.26 7.36
N HIS A 78 -7.96 3.82 6.23
CA HIS A 78 -8.31 4.31 4.90
C HIS A 78 -8.33 3.21 3.86
N ILE A 79 -9.28 3.31 2.94
CA ILE A 79 -9.35 2.53 1.70
C ILE A 79 -9.56 3.54 0.57
N ILE A 80 -8.65 3.57 -0.40
CA ILE A 80 -8.67 4.53 -1.51
C ILE A 80 -8.69 3.76 -2.82
N GLU A 81 -9.79 3.89 -3.57
CA GLU A 81 -9.93 3.36 -4.92
C GLU A 81 -9.16 4.25 -5.92
N LEU A 82 -8.27 3.65 -6.72
CA LEU A 82 -7.41 4.36 -7.68
C LEU A 82 -7.99 4.46 -9.09
N ASP A 83 -9.25 4.05 -9.30
CA ASP A 83 -9.88 4.09 -10.63
C ASP A 83 -9.89 5.49 -11.26
N ARG A 84 -9.97 6.54 -10.44
CA ARG A 84 -9.91 7.94 -10.91
C ARG A 84 -8.50 8.44 -11.19
N ALA A 85 -7.47 7.68 -10.83
CA ALA A 85 -6.07 7.98 -11.12
C ALA A 85 -5.60 7.36 -12.47
N ARG A 86 -6.50 6.72 -13.23
CA ARG A 86 -6.18 6.17 -14.55
C ARG A 86 -5.79 7.29 -15.52
N GLU A 87 -4.66 7.13 -16.20
CA GLU A 87 -4.10 8.10 -17.16
C GLU A 87 -5.10 8.53 -18.25
N VAL A 88 -6.03 7.66 -18.64
CA VAL A 88 -7.07 7.97 -19.63
C VAL A 88 -7.95 9.16 -19.23
N LEU A 89 -8.02 9.48 -17.93
CA LEU A 89 -8.81 10.59 -17.40
C LEU A 89 -8.05 11.93 -17.39
N ARG A 90 -6.75 11.94 -17.73
CA ARG A 90 -5.87 13.12 -17.64
C ARG A 90 -6.26 14.29 -18.58
N GLY A 91 -7.23 14.09 -19.49
CA GLY A 91 -7.66 15.09 -20.48
C GLY A 91 -9.17 15.36 -20.57
N ASP A 92 -10.01 14.74 -19.75
CA ASP A 92 -11.48 14.86 -19.86
C ASP A 92 -12.07 16.14 -19.23
N THR A 93 -11.25 17.05 -18.71
CA THR A 93 -11.68 18.40 -18.32
C THR A 93 -11.76 19.35 -19.52
N THR A 94 -12.37 18.91 -20.63
CA THR A 94 -12.68 19.83 -21.74
C THR A 94 -13.98 20.55 -21.40
N ASN A 95 -13.84 21.80 -20.96
CA ASN A 95 -14.88 22.75 -20.55
C ASN A 95 -16.20 22.65 -21.32
N GLU A 96 -17.29 22.29 -20.63
CA GLU A 96 -18.63 22.75 -21.01
C GLU A 96 -18.78 24.22 -20.57
N SER A 97 -18.38 25.13 -21.46
CA SER A 97 -18.76 26.55 -21.39
C SER A 97 -19.77 26.82 -22.49
N ASN A 98 -21.05 26.88 -22.13
CA ASN A 98 -22.13 27.39 -22.99
C ASN A 98 -22.43 28.84 -22.59
#